data_AF-A0A375JBT4-F1
#
_entry.id   AF-A0A375JBT4-F1
#
_cell.length_a   1.000
_cell.length_b   1.000
_cell.length_c   1.000
_cell.angle_alpha   90.00
_cell.angle_beta   90.00
_cell.angle_gamma   90.00
#
_symmetry.space_group_name_H-M   'P 1'
#
loop_
_entity.id
_entity.type
_entity.pdbx_description
1 polymer ?
#
loop_
_entity_poly.entity_id
_entity_poly.type
_entity_poly.pdbx_seq_one_letter_code
_entity_poly.pdbx_strand_id
1 'polypeptide(L)'
;MKRIILTCVLAFEAMAANAQLYSFPAPAMTVADCRPGHIWMRRANGLPYCGAPLPPPPEPDPAPPPACRFLYPTVAITMGPMGNCSADGGCAGYGIVVNDGSYTPAWSRMWSNWEIADEQDFYNKAMAALATSQYRLGAWKLSTLGNGNYGNTSVYELCK
;
A
#
# COMPACT_ATOMS: atom_id res chain seq x y z
N MET A 1 -56.86 -72.99 86.51
CA MET A 1 -56.18 -73.31 85.24
C MET A 1 -56.19 -72.04 84.38
N LYS A 2 -55.04 -71.37 84.24
CA LYS A 2 -54.86 -70.11 83.51
C LYS A 2 -54.51 -70.43 82.04
N ARG A 3 -55.24 -69.87 81.07
CA ARG A 3 -54.91 -69.96 79.63
C ARG A 3 -54.37 -68.61 79.17
N ILE A 4 -53.18 -68.65 78.58
CA ILE A 4 -52.40 -67.49 78.12
C ILE A 4 -52.83 -67.18 76.68
N ILE A 5 -53.15 -65.92 76.39
CA ILE A 5 -53.46 -65.42 75.05
C ILE A 5 -52.13 -65.08 74.37
N LEU A 6 -51.86 -65.72 73.23
CA LEU A 6 -50.67 -65.51 72.42
C LEU A 6 -50.94 -64.36 71.43
N THR A 7 -50.31 -63.20 71.61
CA THR A 7 -50.35 -62.08 70.67
C THR A 7 -49.13 -62.14 69.75
N CYS A 8 -49.37 -62.44 68.46
CA CYS A 8 -48.35 -62.33 67.41
C CYS A 8 -48.09 -60.85 67.09
N VAL A 9 -46.90 -60.36 67.41
CA VAL A 9 -46.43 -59.04 66.97
C VAL A 9 -45.63 -59.23 65.69
N LEU A 10 -46.15 -58.71 64.57
CA LEU A 10 -45.41 -58.56 63.32
C LEU A 10 -44.56 -57.28 63.42
N ALA A 11 -43.26 -57.44 63.65
CA ALA A 11 -42.29 -56.36 63.52
C ALA A 11 -41.92 -56.19 62.04
N PHE A 12 -42.20 -55.02 61.46
CA PHE A 12 -41.84 -54.65 60.10
C PHE A 12 -40.57 -53.79 60.17
N GLU A 13 -39.42 -54.31 59.72
CA GLU A 13 -38.19 -53.52 59.59
C GLU A 13 -38.16 -52.86 58.21
N ALA A 14 -38.41 -51.55 58.17
CA ALA A 14 -38.21 -50.75 56.96
C ALA A 14 -36.72 -50.35 56.89
N MET A 15 -35.94 -51.00 56.04
CA MET A 15 -34.58 -50.54 55.73
C MET A 15 -34.65 -49.32 54.81
N ALA A 16 -34.32 -48.14 55.33
CA ALA A 16 -34.12 -46.94 54.53
C ALA A 16 -32.78 -47.04 53.79
N ALA A 17 -32.82 -47.27 52.47
CA ALA A 17 -31.65 -47.17 51.62
C ALA A 17 -31.30 -45.68 51.39
N ASN A 18 -30.32 -45.17 52.13
CA ASN A 18 -29.75 -43.84 51.87
C ASN A 18 -28.86 -43.93 50.62
N ALA A 19 -29.41 -43.61 49.45
CA ALA A 19 -28.61 -43.40 48.25
C ALA A 19 -27.84 -42.06 48.40
N GLN A 20 -26.58 -42.13 48.80
CA GLN A 20 -25.69 -40.97 48.75
C GLN A 20 -25.28 -40.72 47.30
N LEU A 21 -25.70 -39.59 46.74
CA LEU A 21 -25.19 -39.10 45.46
C LEU A 21 -23.73 -38.65 45.67
N TYR A 22 -22.79 -39.51 45.30
CA TYR A 22 -21.38 -39.11 45.20
C TYR A 22 -21.21 -38.26 43.94
N SER A 23 -21.18 -36.94 44.12
CA SER A 23 -20.72 -36.00 43.10
C SER A 23 -19.19 -36.04 43.08
N PHE A 24 -18.62 -36.72 42.10
CA PHE A 24 -17.20 -36.56 41.79
C PHE A 24 -17.04 -35.27 40.99
N PRO A 25 -16.02 -34.43 41.27
CA PRO A 25 -15.68 -33.35 40.36
C PRO A 25 -15.39 -33.98 39.00
N ALA A 26 -16.10 -33.52 37.97
CA ALA A 26 -15.84 -33.96 36.61
C ALA A 26 -14.32 -33.80 36.36
N PRO A 27 -13.62 -34.81 35.82
CA PRO A 27 -12.23 -34.64 35.44
C PRO A 27 -12.16 -33.37 34.59
N ALA A 28 -11.20 -32.49 34.89
CA ALA A 28 -10.97 -31.29 34.08
C ALA A 28 -10.91 -31.78 32.64
N MET A 29 -11.89 -31.38 31.82
CA MET A 29 -11.90 -31.76 30.41
C MET A 29 -10.53 -31.37 29.89
N THR A 30 -9.71 -32.38 29.58
CA THR A 30 -8.40 -32.15 28.99
C THR A 30 -8.70 -31.39 27.72
N VAL A 31 -8.36 -30.11 27.72
CA VAL A 31 -8.40 -29.25 26.55
C VAL A 31 -7.64 -30.03 25.49
N ALA A 32 -8.36 -30.65 24.55
CA ALA A 32 -7.75 -31.52 23.57
C ALA A 32 -6.74 -30.65 22.81
N ASP A 33 -5.45 -30.93 22.97
CA ASP A 33 -4.44 -30.20 22.22
C ASP A 33 -4.77 -30.32 20.75
N CYS A 34 -4.92 -29.18 20.09
CA CYS A 34 -5.19 -29.18 18.66
C CYS A 34 -4.04 -29.88 17.95
N ARG A 35 -4.36 -30.62 16.88
CA ARG A 35 -3.34 -31.24 16.04
C ARG A 35 -2.33 -30.18 15.59
N PRO A 36 -1.05 -30.54 15.38
CA PRO A 36 -0.04 -29.62 14.88
C PRO A 36 -0.56 -28.80 13.68
N GLY A 37 -0.36 -27.48 13.72
CA GLY A 37 -0.86 -26.54 12.70
C GLY A 37 -2.30 -26.05 12.90
N HIS A 38 -2.99 -26.45 13.96
CA HIS A 38 -4.33 -25.97 14.32
C HIS A 38 -4.29 -25.19 15.64
N ILE A 39 -5.16 -24.19 15.76
CA ILE A 39 -5.33 -23.36 16.96
C ILE A 39 -6.75 -23.47 17.49
N TRP A 40 -6.92 -23.16 18.78
CA TRP A 40 -8.24 -23.02 19.37
C TRP A 40 -8.96 -21.81 18.79
N MET A 41 -10.13 -22.04 18.21
CA MET A 41 -11.02 -21.03 17.66
C MET A 41 -12.41 -21.14 18.30
N ARG A 42 -13.22 -20.09 18.19
CA ARG A 42 -14.61 -20.07 18.66
C ARG A 42 -15.56 -19.98 17.47
N ARG A 43 -16.60 -20.81 17.48
CA ARG A 43 -17.71 -20.70 16.52
C ARG A 43 -18.62 -19.53 16.88
N ALA A 44 -19.50 -19.13 15.97
CA ALA A 44 -20.51 -18.10 16.21
C ALA A 44 -21.46 -18.42 17.38
N ASN A 45 -21.66 -19.71 17.69
CA ASN A 45 -22.45 -20.18 18.83
C ASN A 45 -21.63 -20.32 20.14
N GLY A 46 -20.39 -19.82 20.18
CA GLY A 46 -19.54 -19.78 21.37
C GLY A 46 -18.78 -21.07 21.69
N LEU A 47 -19.02 -22.18 20.98
CA LEU A 47 -18.34 -23.45 21.22
C LEU A 47 -16.88 -23.43 20.74
N PRO A 48 -15.93 -23.93 21.55
CA PRO A 48 -14.53 -24.03 21.17
C PRO A 48 -14.32 -25.18 20.18
N TYR A 49 -13.46 -24.98 19.18
CA TYR A 49 -13.06 -26.02 18.22
C TYR A 49 -11.63 -25.77 17.72
N CYS A 50 -10.97 -26.81 17.20
CA CYS A 50 -9.68 -26.66 16.53
C CYS A 50 -9.88 -26.27 15.06
N GLY A 51 -9.25 -25.17 14.64
CA GLY A 51 -9.28 -24.68 13.28
C GLY A 51 -7.89 -24.31 12.77
N ALA A 52 -7.73 -24.24 11.45
CA ALA A 52 -6.52 -23.68 10.88
C ALA A 52 -6.44 -22.17 11.17
N PRO A 53 -5.26 -21.61 11.45
CA PRO A 53 -5.10 -20.17 11.50
C PRO A 53 -5.57 -19.56 10.18
N LEU A 54 -6.31 -18.45 10.28
CA LEU A 54 -6.68 -17.71 9.08
C LEU A 54 -5.39 -17.31 8.36
N PRO A 55 -5.31 -17.46 7.02
CA PRO A 55 -4.19 -16.91 6.28
C PRO A 55 -4.10 -15.40 6.58
N PRO A 56 -2.89 -14.84 6.63
CA PRO A 56 -2.75 -13.39 6.76
C PRO A 56 -3.56 -12.72 5.64
N PRO A 57 -4.19 -11.57 5.91
CA PRO A 57 -4.84 -10.80 4.85
C PRO A 57 -3.85 -10.61 3.69
N PRO A 58 -4.30 -10.70 2.43
CA PRO A 58 -3.45 -10.34 1.31
C PRO A 58 -2.90 -8.92 1.53
N GLU A 59 -1.62 -8.72 1.24
CA GLU A 59 -1.02 -7.39 1.31
C GLU A 59 -1.81 -6.43 0.43
N PRO A 60 -2.01 -5.16 0.84
CA PRO A 60 -2.62 -4.16 -0.04
C PRO A 60 -1.81 -4.04 -1.33
N ASP A 61 -2.48 -3.94 -2.47
CA ASP A 61 -1.81 -3.68 -3.74
C ASP A 61 -0.93 -2.41 -3.62
N PRO A 62 0.28 -2.40 -4.19
CA PRO A 62 1.12 -1.20 -4.22
C PRO A 62 0.35 -0.01 -4.78
N ALA A 63 0.44 1.15 -4.12
CA ALA A 63 -0.17 2.37 -4.63
C ALA A 63 0.33 2.68 -6.04
N PRO A 64 -0.54 3.12 -6.98
CA PRO A 64 -0.11 3.53 -8.31
C PRO A 64 0.98 4.60 -8.18
N PRO A 65 2.05 4.55 -9.00
CA PRO A 65 3.05 5.60 -8.99
C PRO A 65 2.39 6.97 -9.24
N PRO A 66 2.85 8.05 -8.59
CA PRO A 66 2.26 9.36 -8.74
C PRO A 66 2.19 9.75 -10.23
N ALA A 67 0.99 10.14 -10.66
CA ALA A 67 0.73 10.54 -12.03
C ALA A 67 1.56 11.78 -12.41
N CYS A 68 2.07 11.79 -13.63
CA CYS A 68 2.66 12.99 -14.21
C CYS A 68 1.62 14.13 -14.23
N ARG A 69 2.07 15.35 -13.98
CA ARG A 69 1.22 16.55 -13.88
C ARG A 69 1.50 17.49 -15.05
N PHE A 70 0.48 18.20 -15.49
CA PHE A 70 0.60 19.21 -16.54
C PHE A 70 -0.38 20.36 -16.36
N LEU A 71 0.17 21.56 -16.24
CA LEU A 71 -0.56 22.83 -16.25
C LEU A 71 0.37 23.89 -16.81
N TYR A 72 0.28 24.18 -18.10
CA TYR A 72 1.22 25.11 -18.73
C TYR A 72 0.90 26.57 -18.36
N PRO A 73 1.90 27.42 -18.03
CA PRO A 73 3.35 27.13 -17.93
C PRO A 73 3.83 26.79 -16.51
N THR A 74 2.95 26.68 -15.51
CA THR A 74 3.34 26.61 -14.09
C THR A 74 3.68 25.21 -13.60
N VAL A 75 3.25 24.15 -14.27
CA VAL A 75 3.58 22.74 -14.02
C VAL A 75 3.91 22.05 -15.35
N ALA A 76 5.18 22.08 -15.76
CA ALA A 76 5.65 21.49 -17.01
C ALA A 76 7.18 21.35 -17.04
N ILE A 77 7.67 20.50 -17.94
CA ILE A 77 9.08 20.47 -18.33
C ILE A 77 9.20 20.99 -19.75
N THR A 78 9.96 22.07 -19.94
CA THR A 78 10.17 22.72 -21.23
C THR A 78 11.61 22.48 -21.67
N MET A 79 11.79 22.07 -22.93
CA MET A 79 13.09 21.79 -23.55
C MET A 79 13.19 22.55 -24.87
N GLY A 80 14.27 23.32 -25.07
CA GLY A 80 14.45 24.05 -26.32
C GLY A 80 15.48 25.18 -26.20
N PRO A 81 15.49 26.12 -27.16
CA PRO A 81 16.37 27.28 -27.14
C PRO A 81 16.20 28.09 -25.85
N MET A 82 17.31 28.50 -25.26
CA MET A 82 17.35 29.17 -23.95
C MET A 82 18.52 30.17 -23.87
N GLY A 83 18.44 31.05 -22.88
CA GLY A 83 19.45 32.07 -22.61
C GLY A 83 19.08 33.41 -23.25
N ASN A 84 20.09 34.18 -23.66
CA ASN A 84 19.85 35.45 -24.34
C ASN A 84 19.37 35.17 -25.76
N CYS A 85 18.05 35.18 -25.94
CA CYS A 85 17.40 35.03 -27.23
C CYS A 85 17.08 36.40 -27.82
N SER A 86 17.49 36.61 -29.07
CA SER A 86 17.17 37.83 -29.81
C SER A 86 16.37 37.50 -31.06
N ALA A 87 15.63 38.49 -31.56
CA ALA A 87 14.84 38.33 -32.77
C ALA A 87 15.72 37.95 -33.96
N ASP A 88 16.94 38.49 -34.06
CA ASP A 88 17.80 38.38 -35.25
C ASP A 88 19.04 37.48 -35.06
N GLY A 89 19.45 37.22 -33.81
CA GLY A 89 20.70 36.50 -33.49
C GLY A 89 20.50 35.10 -32.89
N GLY A 90 19.26 34.62 -32.82
CA GLY A 90 18.95 33.33 -32.20
C GLY A 90 19.12 33.36 -30.68
N CYS A 91 19.30 32.17 -30.09
CA CYS A 91 19.52 31.99 -28.65
C CYS A 91 20.95 31.58 -28.34
N ALA A 92 21.42 31.95 -27.14
CA ALA A 92 22.76 31.62 -26.65
C ALA A 92 23.01 30.10 -26.49
N GLY A 93 21.94 29.30 -26.36
CA GLY A 93 22.04 27.88 -26.17
C GLY A 93 20.69 27.17 -26.20
N TYR A 94 20.67 25.96 -25.67
CA TYR A 94 19.48 25.18 -25.39
C TYR A 94 19.46 24.76 -23.93
N GLY A 95 18.28 24.49 -23.40
CA GLY A 95 18.14 24.13 -22.00
C GLY A 95 16.85 23.44 -21.67
N ILE A 96 16.77 23.04 -20.40
CA ILE A 96 15.57 22.53 -19.77
C ILE A 96 15.15 23.50 -18.68
N VAL A 97 13.85 23.72 -18.59
CA VAL A 97 13.20 24.44 -17.49
C VAL A 97 12.12 23.55 -16.91
N VAL A 98 12.14 23.36 -15.59
CA VAL A 98 11.14 22.63 -14.83
C VAL A 98 10.37 23.64 -13.99
N ASN A 99 9.09 23.80 -14.30
CA ASN A 99 8.15 24.56 -13.49
C ASN A 99 7.30 23.57 -12.67
N ASP A 100 7.27 23.72 -11.35
CA ASP A 100 6.54 22.85 -10.42
C ASP A 100 5.67 23.67 -9.47
N GLY A 101 4.58 24.21 -9.99
CA GLY A 101 3.58 25.00 -9.27
C GLY A 101 3.78 26.51 -9.33
N SER A 102 4.76 27.02 -10.09
CA SER A 102 5.07 28.45 -10.17
C SER A 102 5.67 28.83 -11.53
N TYR A 103 5.62 30.12 -11.86
CA TYR A 103 6.34 30.70 -13.00
C TYR A 103 7.86 30.71 -12.79
N THR A 104 8.32 30.73 -11.53
CA THR A 104 9.74 30.56 -11.23
C THR A 104 10.15 29.10 -11.44
N PRO A 105 11.20 28.82 -12.21
CA PRO A 105 11.71 27.46 -12.38
C PRO A 105 12.10 26.84 -11.03
N ALA A 106 11.58 25.65 -10.74
CA ALA A 106 12.02 24.85 -9.61
C ALA A 106 13.41 24.24 -9.88
N TRP A 107 13.71 23.99 -11.16
CA TRP A 107 15.00 23.51 -11.62
C TRP A 107 15.21 23.92 -13.08
N SER A 108 16.46 24.17 -13.47
CA SER A 108 16.81 24.40 -14.87
C SER A 108 18.26 24.03 -15.13
N ARG A 109 18.56 23.79 -16.41
CA ARG A 109 19.92 23.60 -16.89
C ARG A 109 20.03 24.09 -18.31
N MET A 110 21.16 24.71 -18.65
CA MET A 110 21.43 25.23 -19.99
C MET A 110 22.79 24.73 -20.47
N TRP A 111 22.90 24.55 -21.78
CA TRP A 111 24.12 24.31 -22.52
C TRP A 111 24.23 25.33 -23.62
N SER A 112 25.43 25.83 -23.84
CA SER A 112 25.73 26.73 -24.94
C SER A 112 25.71 26.00 -26.28
N ASN A 113 25.61 26.75 -27.38
CA ASN A 113 25.57 26.17 -28.73
C ASN A 113 26.82 25.36 -29.10
N TRP A 114 27.99 25.64 -28.51
CA TRP A 114 29.21 24.87 -28.79
C TRP A 114 29.30 23.56 -27.98
N GLU A 115 28.48 23.42 -26.94
CA GLU A 115 28.38 22.17 -26.16
C GLU A 115 27.41 21.16 -26.79
N ILE A 116 26.63 21.58 -27.78
CA ILE A 116 25.57 20.80 -28.42
C ILE A 116 25.94 20.58 -29.88
N ALA A 117 26.17 19.33 -30.25
CA ALA A 117 26.47 18.99 -31.64
C ALA A 117 25.22 19.08 -32.53
N ASP A 118 24.08 18.59 -32.03
CA ASP A 118 22.79 18.53 -32.73
C ASP A 118 21.62 18.35 -31.73
N GLU A 119 20.40 18.22 -32.26
CA GLU A 119 19.18 18.03 -31.45
C GLU A 119 19.19 16.74 -30.64
N GLN A 120 19.77 15.66 -31.17
CA GLN A 120 19.85 14.38 -30.47
C GLN A 120 20.84 14.45 -29.30
N ASP A 121 21.97 15.14 -29.48
CA ASP A 121 22.95 15.40 -28.43
C ASP A 121 22.33 16.27 -27.32
N PHE A 122 21.57 17.31 -27.68
CA PHE A 122 20.80 18.08 -26.71
C PHE A 122 19.83 17.19 -25.92
N TYR A 123 19.04 16.36 -26.60
CA TYR A 123 18.10 15.46 -25.95
C TYR A 123 18.81 14.49 -24.98
N ASN A 124 19.94 13.91 -25.40
CA ASN A 124 20.71 12.99 -24.57
C ASN A 124 21.26 13.68 -23.30
N LYS A 125 21.82 14.89 -23.44
CA LYS A 125 22.28 15.70 -22.29
C LYS A 125 21.13 16.08 -21.38
N ALA A 126 19.99 16.41 -21.96
CA ALA A 126 18.79 16.79 -21.23
C ALA A 126 18.26 15.62 -20.37
N MET A 127 18.16 14.43 -20.96
CA MET A 127 17.77 13.22 -20.24
C MET A 127 18.76 12.84 -19.15
N ALA A 128 20.07 12.95 -19.43
CA ALA A 128 21.10 12.69 -18.42
C ALA A 128 21.00 13.69 -17.25
N ALA A 129 20.72 14.97 -17.52
CA ALA A 129 20.54 15.96 -16.47
C ALA A 129 19.28 15.70 -15.63
N LEU A 130 18.16 15.35 -16.26
CA LEU A 130 16.92 14.98 -15.55
C LEU A 130 17.11 13.73 -14.69
N ALA A 131 17.85 12.73 -15.16
CA ALA A 131 18.16 11.53 -14.38
C ALA A 131 18.95 11.81 -13.09
N THR A 132 19.68 12.92 -13.00
CA THR A 132 20.36 13.37 -11.78
C THR A 132 19.47 14.24 -10.87
N SER A 133 18.24 14.52 -11.31
CA SER A 133 17.25 15.32 -10.59
C SER A 133 16.15 14.42 -10.03
N GLN A 134 15.19 15.02 -9.32
CA GLN A 134 13.96 14.36 -8.90
C GLN A 134 12.86 14.38 -9.99
N TYR A 135 13.15 14.90 -11.18
CA TYR A 135 12.16 15.12 -12.23
C TYR A 135 12.41 14.19 -13.42
N ARG A 136 11.33 13.74 -14.05
CA ARG A 136 11.36 12.96 -15.30
C ARG A 136 10.34 13.52 -16.29
N LEU A 137 10.65 13.40 -17.59
CA LEU A 137 9.69 13.71 -18.64
C LEU A 137 8.53 12.70 -18.58
N GLY A 138 7.30 13.21 -18.64
CA GLY A 138 6.13 12.40 -18.98
C GLY A 138 5.79 12.51 -20.46
N ALA A 139 4.50 12.49 -20.79
CA ALA A 139 4.07 12.60 -22.17
C ALA A 139 4.43 13.97 -22.77
N TRP A 140 4.81 13.98 -24.04
CA TRP A 140 4.84 15.22 -24.83
C TRP A 140 3.43 15.82 -24.93
N LYS A 141 3.32 17.14 -24.81
CA LYS A 141 2.02 17.84 -24.87
C LYS A 141 1.92 18.83 -26.02
N LEU A 142 2.94 19.66 -26.20
CA LEU A 142 2.94 20.69 -27.23
C LEU A 142 4.35 21.09 -27.62
N SER A 143 4.45 21.72 -28.79
CA SER A 143 5.67 22.35 -29.26
C SER A 143 5.37 23.77 -29.72
N THR A 144 6.19 24.72 -29.30
CA THR A 144 6.23 26.08 -29.84
C THR A 144 7.20 26.09 -31.00
N LEU A 145 6.74 26.49 -32.18
CA LEU A 145 7.59 26.60 -33.35
C LEU A 145 8.58 27.74 -33.20
N GLY A 146 9.83 27.47 -33.60
CA GLY A 146 10.86 28.49 -33.75
C GLY A 146 10.53 29.46 -34.88
N ASN A 147 11.23 30.60 -34.91
CA ASN A 147 10.98 31.68 -35.88
C ASN A 147 12.00 31.71 -37.04
N GLY A 148 12.77 30.64 -37.23
CA GLY A 148 13.86 30.56 -38.22
C GLY A 148 15.23 30.99 -37.69
N ASN A 149 15.29 31.81 -36.62
CA ASN A 149 16.54 32.21 -35.97
C ASN A 149 16.89 31.31 -34.77
N TYR A 150 15.91 30.59 -34.22
CA TYR A 150 16.13 29.54 -33.23
C TYR A 150 15.14 28.39 -33.45
N GLY A 151 15.48 27.22 -32.91
CA GLY A 151 14.72 25.98 -33.06
C GLY A 151 13.39 25.95 -32.29
N ASN A 152 12.72 24.81 -32.34
CA ASN A 152 11.46 24.59 -31.65
C ASN A 152 11.68 24.38 -30.14
N THR A 153 10.66 24.70 -29.36
CA THR A 153 10.61 24.38 -27.93
C THR A 153 9.54 23.33 -27.69
N SER A 154 9.88 22.22 -27.05
CA SER A 154 8.95 21.16 -26.68
C SER A 154 8.58 21.22 -25.21
N VAL A 155 7.33 20.89 -24.89
CA VAL A 155 6.80 20.90 -23.53
C VAL A 155 6.21 19.54 -23.19
N TYR A 156 6.60 19.03 -22.03
CA TYR A 156 6.27 17.71 -21.52
C TYR A 156 5.56 17.80 -20.17
N GLU A 157 4.86 16.73 -19.80
CA GLU A 157 4.40 16.56 -18.42
C GLU A 157 5.58 16.48 -17.46
N LEU A 158 5.37 17.00 -16.25
CA LEU A 158 6.30 16.87 -15.14
C LEU A 158 5.92 15.64 -14.33
N CYS A 159 6.80 14.65 -14.26
CA CYS A 159 6.69 13.59 -13.26
C CYS A 159 7.85 13.69 -12.26
N LYS A 160 7.61 13.16 -11.07
CA LYS A 160 8.50 13.23 -9.91
C LYS A 160 8.44 11.89 -9.16
#